data_AF-A0AAD0PN00-F1
#
_entry.id   AF-A0AAD0PN00-F1
#
_cell.length_a   1.000
_cell.length_b   1.000
_cell.length_c   1.000
_cell.angle_alpha   90.00
_cell.angle_beta   90.00
_cell.angle_gamma   90.00
#
_symmetry.space_group_name_H-M   'P 1'
#
loop_
_entity.id
_entity.type
_entity.pdbx_description
1 polymer ?
#
loop_
_entity_poly.entity_id
_entity_poly.type
_entity_poly.pdbx_seq_one_letter_code
_entity_poly.pdbx_strand_id
1 'polypeptide(L)' 'MSDIAVYRNEADNCVVMKDGEKVFTFTPEQWSVICMAANADMENRLYALIHGETLRLERERKWKENREKVLNRNG' A
#
# COMPACT_ATOMS: atom_id res chain seq x y z
N MET A 1 0.72 9.75 -18.60
CA MET A 1 1.38 8.64 -17.89
C MET A 1 2.82 8.68 -18.34
N SER A 2 3.80 8.77 -17.43
CA SER A 2 5.16 8.44 -17.84
C SER A 2 5.20 6.93 -18.05
N ASP A 3 5.60 6.51 -19.25
CA ASP A 3 5.69 5.08 -19.56
C ASP A 3 6.93 4.53 -18.83
N ILE A 4 6.72 4.15 -17.57
CA ILE A 4 7.74 3.44 -16.81
C ILE A 4 7.90 2.06 -17.47
N ALA A 5 9.10 1.78 -17.95
CA ALA A 5 9.44 0.50 -18.55
C ALA A 5 10.54 -0.18 -17.72
N VAL A 6 10.34 -1.45 -17.39
CA VAL A 6 11.32 -2.28 -16.69
C VAL A 6 11.62 -3.50 -17.54
N TYR A 7 12.90 -3.79 -17.77
CA TYR A 7 13.32 -4.99 -18.49
C TYR A 7 14.67 -5.49 -17.98
N ARG A 8 14.94 -6.78 -18.23
CA ARG A 8 16.24 -7.39 -17.97
C ARG A 8 17.16 -7.17 -19.17
N ASN A 9 18.35 -6.68 -18.91
CA ASN A 9 19.44 -6.66 -19.89
C ASN A 9 20.34 -7.86 -19.62
N GLU A 10 20.26 -8.87 -20.49
CA GLU A 10 21.01 -10.11 -20.34
C GLU A 10 22.51 -9.94 -20.58
N ALA A 11 22.92 -9.00 -21.44
CA ALA A 11 24.34 -8.78 -21.76
C ALA A 11 25.13 -8.29 -20.54
N ASP A 12 24.51 -7.40 -19.76
CA ASP A 12 25.13 -6.77 -18.58
C ASP A 12 24.65 -7.40 -17.26
N ASN A 13 23.83 -8.46 -17.33
CA ASN A 13 23.16 -9.12 -16.21
C ASN A 13 22.55 -8.12 -15.19
N CYS A 14 21.79 -7.15 -15.70
CA CYS A 14 21.21 -6.09 -14.88
C CYS A 14 19.73 -5.87 -15.21
N VAL A 15 19.02 -5.20 -14.31
CA VAL A 15 17.66 -4.72 -14.54
C VAL A 15 17.71 -3.24 -14.88
N VAL A 16 17.06 -2.88 -15.98
CA VAL A 16 16.98 -1.50 -16.46
C VAL A 16 15.56 -0.98 -16.23
N MET A 17 15.45 0.15 -15.55
CA MET A 17 14.22 0.92 -15.38
C MET A 17 14.34 2.24 -16.15
N LYS A 18 13.40 2.50 -17.05
CA LYS A 18 13.25 3.77 -17.74
C LYS A 18 12.05 4.52 -17.18
N ASP A 19 12.25 5.78 -16.83
CA ASP A 19 11.20 6.72 -16.41
C ASP A 19 11.36 8.01 -17.24
N GLY A 20 10.65 8.06 -18.36
CA GLY A 20 10.86 9.08 -19.38
C GLY A 20 12.30 9.04 -19.93
N GLU A 21 13.03 10.15 -19.78
CA GLU A 21 14.43 10.26 -20.21
C GLU A 21 15.43 9.67 -19.19
N LYS A 22 14.98 9.36 -17.97
CA LYS A 22 15.84 8.82 -16.92
C LYS A 22 16.00 7.31 -17.09
N VAL A 23 17.24 6.84 -17.00
CA VAL A 23 17.58 5.41 -17.05
C VAL A 23 18.31 5.04 -15.76
N PHE A 24 17.81 4.01 -15.10
CA PHE A 24 18.42 3.44 -13.91
C PHE A 24 18.76 1.98 -14.18
N THR A 25 19.93 1.55 -13.69
CA THR A 25 20.42 0.18 -13.82
C THR A 25 20.68 -0.38 -12.43
N PHE A 26 20.18 -1.57 -12.17
CA PHE A 26 20.30 -2.26 -10.90
C PHE A 26 20.89 -3.65 -11.11
N THR A 27 21.72 -4.12 -10.17
CA THR A 27 22.05 -5.55 -10.13
C THR A 27 20.79 -6.36 -9.75
N PRO A 28 20.74 -7.66 -10.04
CA PRO A 28 19.63 -8.51 -9.60
C PRO A 28 19.36 -8.44 -8.09
N GLU A 29 20.41 -8.31 -7.28
CA GLU A 29 20.31 -8.22 -5.82
C GLU A 29 19.72 -6.88 -5.39
N GLN A 30 20.17 -5.77 -5.99
CA GLN A 30 19.60 -4.44 -5.74
C GLN A 30 18.12 -4.40 -6.14
N TRP A 31 17.78 -4.98 -7.28
CA TRP A 31 16.40 -5.07 -7.74
C TRP A 31 15.53 -5.91 -6.81
N SER A 32 16.07 -7.02 -6.29
CA SER A 32 15.38 -7.85 -5.29
C SER A 32 15.02 -7.05 -4.03
N VAL A 33 15.95 -6.24 -3.51
CA VAL A 33 15.70 -5.37 -2.35
C VAL A 33 14.62 -4.32 -2.65
N ILE A 34 14.65 -3.71 -3.84
CA ILE A 34 13.62 -2.76 -4.28
C ILE A 34 12.24 -3.43 -4.33
N CYS A 35 12.15 -4.63 -4.93
CA CYS A 35 10.91 -5.40 -4.98
C CYS A 35 10.39 -5.76 -3.59
N MET A 36 11.27 -6.18 -2.66
CA MET A 36 10.88 -6.47 -1.28
C MET A 36 10.33 -5.23 -0.58
N ALA A 37 10.98 -4.07 -0.72
CA ALA A 37 10.51 -2.82 -0.13
C ALA A 37 9.14 -2.40 -0.71
N ALA A 38 8.95 -2.52 -2.03
CA ALA A 38 7.69 -2.22 -2.69
C ALA A 38 6.55 -3.14 -2.23
N ASN A 39 6.83 -4.44 -2.08
CA ASN A 39 5.84 -5.40 -1.55
C ASN A 39 5.45 -5.06 -0.11
N ALA A 40 6.43 -4.79 0.77
CA ALA A 40 6.17 -4.39 2.15
C ALA A 40 5.35 -3.08 2.25
N ASP A 41 5.63 -2.09 1.38
CA ASP A 41 4.82 -0.86 1.30
C ASP A 41 3.36 -1.16 0.92
N MET A 42 3.15 -2.00 -0.10
CA MET A 42 1.80 -2.39 -0.52
C MET A 42 1.03 -3.12 0.58
N GLU A 43 1.68 -4.05 1.29
CA GLU A 43 1.10 -4.77 2.42
C GLU A 43 0.72 -3.81 3.56
N ASN A 44 1.61 -2.87 3.90
CA ASN A 44 1.34 -1.86 4.92
C ASN A 44 0.17 -0.94 4.54
N ARG A 45 0.08 -0.54 3.27
CA ARG A 45 -1.03 0.27 2.76
C ARG A 45 -2.35 -0.49 2.82
N LEU A 46 -2.35 -1.77 2.45
CA LEU A 46 -3.53 -2.63 2.56
C LEU A 46 -3.96 -2.80 4.03
N TYR A 47 -3.01 -3.06 4.92
CA TYR A 47 -3.27 -3.14 6.36
C TYR A 47 -3.89 -1.86 6.89
N ALA A 48 -3.33 -0.69 6.56
CA ALA A 48 -3.83 0.60 7.00
C ALA A 48 -5.27 0.86 6.52
N LEU A 49 -5.60 0.48 5.28
CA LEU A 49 -6.96 0.59 4.73
C LEU A 49 -7.95 -0.29 5.50
N ILE A 50 -7.63 -1.57 5.69
CA ILE A 50 -8.49 -2.53 6.40
C ILE A 50 -8.68 -2.12 7.86
N HIS A 51 -7.59 -1.72 8.52
CA HIS A 51 -7.61 -1.34 9.92
C HIS A 51 -8.42 -0.05 10.14
N GLY A 52 -8.22 0.96 9.27
CA GLY A 52 -8.99 2.19 9.30
C GLY A 52 -10.49 1.96 9.15
N GLU A 53 -10.89 1.08 8.23
CA GLU A 53 -12.30 0.73 8.02
C GLU A 53 -12.88 -0.04 9.22
N THR A 54 -12.11 -0.95 9.80
CA THR A 54 -12.52 -1.68 11.01
C THR A 54 -12.80 -0.72 12.17
N LEU A 55 -11.89 0.23 12.41
CA LEU A 55 -12.06 1.24 13.45
C LEU A 55 -13.26 2.17 13.18
N ARG A 56 -13.56 2.49 11.92
CA ARG A 56 -14.74 3.26 11.54
C ARG A 56 -16.02 2.51 11.92
N LEU A 57 -16.12 1.23 11.55
CA LEU A 57 -17.28 0.38 11.84
C LEU A 57 -17.49 0.18 13.35
N GLU A 58 -16.42 -0.03 14.12
CA GLU A 58 -16.50 -0.12 15.58
C GLU A 58 -17.02 1.17 16.22
N ARG A 59 -16.58 2.32 15.71
CA ARG A 59 -17.04 3.62 16.18
C ARG A 59 -18.52 3.84 15.90
N GLU A 60 -18.98 3.48 14.70
CA GLU A 60 -20.39 3.55 14.32
C GLU A 60 -21.27 2.64 15.17
N ARG A 61 -20.81 1.42 15.45
CA ARG A 61 -21.50 0.49 16.35
C ARG A 61 -21.62 1.08 17.76
N LYS A 62 -20.51 1.55 18.34
CA LYS A 62 -20.51 2.18 19.68
C LYS A 62 -21.39 3.43 19.73
N TRP A 63 -21.39 4.26 18.68
CA TRP A 63 -22.24 5.43 18.60
C TRP A 63 -23.72 5.05 18.61
N LYS A 64 -24.11 4.04 17.83
CA LYS A 64 -25.48 3.52 17.79
C LYS A 64 -25.94 2.99 19.16
N GLU A 65 -25.11 2.16 19.80
CA GLU A 65 -25.39 1.63 21.15
C GLU A 65 -25.57 2.76 22.18
N ASN A 66 -24.72 3.78 22.13
CA ASN A 66 -24.82 4.92 23.05
C ASN A 66 -26.10 5.73 22.81
N ARG A 67 -26.49 5.94 21.54
CA ARG A 67 -27.72 6.64 21.19
C ARG A 67 -28.97 5.90 21.68
N GLU A 68 -29.00 4.58 21.52
CA GLU A 68 -30.10 3.74 22.01
C GLU A 68 -30.23 3.80 23.54
N LYS A 69 -29.10 3.79 24.27
CA LYS A 69 -29.10 3.95 25.74
C LYS A 69 -29.65 5.30 26.21
N VAL A 70 -29.38 6.38 25.48
CA VAL A 70 -29.91 7.72 25.82
C VAL A 70 -31.42 7.78 25.56
N LEU A 71 -31.89 7.24 24.44
CA LEU A 71 -33.32 7.21 24.11
C LEU A 71 -34.13 6.42 25.15
N ASN A 72 -33.64 5.27 25.59
CA ASN A 72 -34.33 4.41 26.57
C ASN A 72 -34.28 4.95 28.01
N ARG A 73 -33.52 6.01 28.31
CA ARG A 73 -33.49 6.65 29.64
C ARG A 73 -34.50 7.79 29.79
N ASN A 74 -35.05 8.29 28.68
CA ASN A 74 -35.93 9.45 28.64
C ASN A 74 -37.39 9.11 28.30
N GLY A 75 -37.76 7.82 28.31
CA GLY A 75 -39.14 7.34 28.20
C GLY A 75 -39.48 6.45 29.40
#